data_AF-A0A816T4N9-F1
#
_entry.id   AF-A0A816T4N9-F1
#
_cell.length_a   1.000
_cell.length_b   1.000
_cell.length_c   1.000
_cell.angle_alpha   90.00
_cell.angle_beta   90.00
_cell.angle_gamma   90.00
#
_symmetry.space_group_name_H-M   'P 1'
#
loop_
_entity.id
_entity.type
_entity.pdbx_description
1 polymer ?
#
loop_
_entity_poly.entity_id
_entity_poly.type
_entity_poly.pdbx_seq_one_letter_code
_entity_poly.pdbx_strand_id
1 'polypeptide(L)' 'SFNQFTERKLAVNLKKFFEYERERFGLSTRILSGLTTDNGPDIKAASASGVLGPRYACLAHCLNLVVHHGTCVWNMPNAK' A
#
# COMPACT_ATOMS: atom_id res chain seq x y z
N SER A 1 12.64 -17.58 -7.13
CA SER A 1 11.73 -18.48 -6.41
C SER A 1 10.30 -18.07 -6.72
N PHE A 2 9.55 -18.95 -7.37
CA PHE A 2 8.20 -18.72 -7.93
C PHE A 2 7.08 -18.85 -6.87
N ASN A 3 7.42 -19.03 -5.58
CA ASN A 3 6.50 -19.38 -4.50
C ASN A 3 5.84 -18.18 -3.79
N GLN A 4 6.02 -16.93 -4.25
CA GLN A 4 5.38 -15.76 -3.62
C GLN A 4 3.99 -15.42 -4.21
N PHE A 5 3.55 -16.11 -5.25
CA PHE A 5 2.26 -15.85 -5.91
C PHE A 5 1.09 -16.65 -5.31
N THR A 6 1.34 -17.59 -4.41
CA THR A 6 0.32 -18.52 -3.89
C THR A 6 -0.48 -18.02 -2.68
N GLU A 7 -0.11 -16.93 -1.99
CA GLU A 7 -0.67 -16.64 -0.65
C GLU A 7 -1.05 -15.17 -0.33
N ARG A 8 -1.43 -14.34 -1.31
CA ARG A 8 -2.01 -13.01 -1.00
C ARG A 8 -3.48 -12.91 -1.33
N LYS A 9 -4.28 -13.79 -0.74
CA LYS A 9 -5.75 -13.77 -0.84
C LYS A 9 -6.31 -12.37 -0.52
N LEU A 10 -5.73 -11.68 0.46
CA LEU A 10 -6.10 -10.32 0.81
C LEU A 10 -5.80 -9.32 -0.31
N ALA A 11 -4.62 -9.37 -0.94
CA ALA A 11 -4.30 -8.49 -2.06
C ALA A 11 -5.24 -8.70 -3.27
N VAL A 12 -5.61 -9.96 -3.57
CA VAL A 12 -6.56 -10.27 -4.63
C VAL A 12 -7.95 -9.70 -4.31
N ASN A 13 -8.42 -9.86 -3.07
CA ASN A 13 -9.71 -9.32 -2.64
C ASN A 13 -9.73 -7.79 -2.67
N LEU A 14 -8.66 -7.14 -2.21
CA LEU A 14 -8.50 -5.68 -2.28
C LEU A 14 -8.53 -5.18 -3.71
N LYS A 15 -7.85 -5.87 -4.64
CA LYS A 15 -7.90 -5.52 -6.07
C LYS A 15 -9.32 -5.57 -6.61
N LYS A 16 -10.05 -6.66 -6.35
CA LYS A 16 -11.46 -6.80 -6.78
C LYS A 16 -12.35 -5.71 -6.19
N PHE A 17 -12.12 -5.35 -4.93
CA PHE A 17 -12.85 -4.26 -4.28
C PHE A 17 -12.58 -2.90 -4.95
N PHE A 18 -11.33 -2.60 -5.31
CA PHE A 18 -11.00 -1.38 -6.05
C PHE A 18 -11.63 -1.32 -7.43
N GLU A 19 -11.66 -2.44 -8.16
CA GLU A 19 -12.34 -2.54 -9.45
C GLU A 19 -13.84 -2.27 -9.30
N TYR A 20 -14.47 -2.92 -8.31
CA TYR A 20 -15.88 -2.73 -7.99
C TYR A 20 -16.22 -1.29 -7.63
N GLU A 21 -15.50 -0.66 -6.70
CA GLU A 21 -15.78 0.72 -6.29
C GLU A 21 -15.54 1.71 -7.44
N ARG A 22 -14.48 1.50 -8.23
CA ARG A 22 -14.21 2.31 -9.43
C ARG A 22 -15.40 2.26 -10.40
N GLU A 23 -15.91 1.07 -10.68
CA GLU A 23 -17.06 0.87 -11.57
C GLU A 23 -18.34 1.46 -10.99
N ARG A 24 -18.57 1.25 -9.70
CA ARG A 24 -19.72 1.80 -8.96
C ARG A 24 -19.78 3.32 -9.03
N PHE A 25 -18.64 4.01 -8.99
CA PHE A 25 -18.57 5.47 -9.13
C PHE A 25 -18.38 5.95 -10.58
N GLY A 26 -18.35 5.05 -11.57
CA GLY A 26 -18.16 5.41 -12.98
C GLY A 26 -16.81 6.07 -13.27
N LEU A 27 -15.78 5.80 -12.45
CA LEU A 27 -14.49 6.47 -12.54
C LEU A 27 -13.65 5.86 -13.66
N SER A 28 -13.35 6.66 -14.68
CA SER A 28 -12.39 6.27 -15.71
C SER A 28 -10.97 6.26 -15.14
N THR A 29 -10.20 5.22 -15.47
CA THR A 29 -8.76 5.14 -15.14
C THR A 29 -7.95 6.32 -15.70
N ARG A 30 -8.44 6.99 -16.74
CA ARG A 30 -7.80 8.19 -17.30
C ARG A 30 -7.98 9.44 -16.44
N ILE A 31 -8.98 9.46 -15.57
CA ILE A 31 -9.33 10.60 -14.73
C ILE A 31 -8.73 10.45 -13.32
N LEU A 32 -8.44 9.22 -12.91
CA LEU A 32 -7.85 8.94 -11.61
C LEU A 32 -6.39 9.40 -11.57
N SER A 33 -6.14 10.45 -10.78
CA SER A 33 -4.82 11.01 -10.52
C SER A 33 -3.91 10.06 -9.72
N GLY A 34 -4.48 9.04 -9.09
CA GLY A 34 -3.75 7.99 -8.38
C GLY A 34 -4.44 7.57 -7.09
N LEU A 35 -3.80 6.63 -6.39
CA LEU A 35 -4.26 6.05 -5.14
C LEU A 35 -3.20 6.29 -4.05
N THR A 36 -3.60 6.83 -2.91
CA THR A 36 -2.71 6.98 -1.74
C THR A 36 -3.04 5.91 -0.71
N THR A 37 -2.08 5.06 -0.35
CA THR A 37 -2.27 3.99 0.66
C THR A 37 -1.08 3.90 1.60
N ASP A 38 -1.26 3.16 2.70
CA ASP A 38 -0.14 2.71 3.50
C ASP A 38 0.86 1.81 2.72
N ASN A 39 1.96 1.44 3.40
CA ASN A 39 3.05 0.62 2.87
C ASN A 39 2.90 -0.88 3.16
N GLY A 40 1.71 -1.34 3.57
CA GLY A 40 1.45 -2.76 3.78
C GLY A 40 1.73 -3.61 2.53
N PRO A 41 2.27 -4.82 2.68
CA PRO A 41 2.65 -5.66 1.53
C PRO A 41 1.46 -6.03 0.65
N ASP A 42 0.29 -6.32 1.24
CA ASP A 42 -0.91 -6.67 0.48
C ASP A 42 -1.52 -5.48 -0.26
N ILE A 43 -1.62 -4.31 0.37
CA ILE A 43 -2.13 -3.10 -0.28
C ILE A 43 -1.20 -2.67 -1.42
N LYS A 44 0.12 -2.81 -1.22
CA LYS A 44 1.14 -2.52 -2.24
C LYS A 44 1.02 -3.47 -3.44
N ALA A 45 0.73 -4.75 -3.20
CA ALA A 45 0.49 -5.71 -4.27
C ALA A 45 -0.84 -5.45 -5.00
N ALA A 46 -1.92 -5.15 -4.27
CA ALA A 46 -3.23 -4.89 -4.86
C ALA A 46 -3.22 -3.63 -5.75
N SER A 47 -2.57 -2.58 -5.29
CA SER A 47 -2.45 -1.29 -5.98
C SER A 47 -1.46 -1.28 -7.16
N ALA A 48 -0.53 -2.23 -7.23
CA ALA A 48 0.39 -2.37 -8.36
C ALA A 48 -0.32 -2.71 -9.69
N SER A 49 -1.59 -3.13 -9.63
CA SER A 49 -2.41 -3.45 -10.80
C SER A 49 -2.77 -2.24 -11.68
N GLY A 50 -2.58 -1.01 -11.20
CA GLY A 50 -2.88 0.21 -11.96
C GLY A 50 -4.36 0.52 -12.15
N VAL A 51 -5.26 -0.23 -11.49
CA VAL A 51 -6.73 -0.05 -11.56
C VAL A 51 -7.16 1.37 -11.17
N LEU A 52 -6.42 2.00 -10.25
CA LEU A 52 -6.71 3.35 -9.72
C LEU A 52 -5.63 4.38 -10.07
N GLY A 53 -4.85 4.16 -11.12
CA GLY A 53 -3.72 5.03 -11.49
C GLY A 53 -2.45 4.75 -10.66
N PRO A 54 -1.48 5.68 -10.63
CA PRO A 54 -0.23 5.51 -9.88
C PRO A 54 -0.48 5.46 -8.37
N ARG A 55 0.31 4.66 -7.65
CA ARG A 55 0.27 4.61 -6.18
C ARG A 55 1.23 5.60 -5.54
N TYR A 56 0.73 6.30 -4.52
CA TYR A 56 1.50 7.13 -3.61
C TYR A 56 1.49 6.54 -2.19
N ALA A 57 2.62 6.65 -1.49
CA ALA A 57 2.71 6.24 -0.10
C ALA A 57 2.07 7.30 0.82
N CYS A 58 1.28 6.86 1.79
CA CYS A 58 0.65 7.74 2.77
C CYS A 58 1.68 8.41 3.68
N LEU A 59 1.68 9.75 3.72
CA LEU A 59 2.60 10.54 4.54
C LEU A 59 2.51 10.18 6.03
N ALA A 60 1.30 10.01 6.56
CA ALA A 60 1.12 9.66 7.97
C ALA A 60 1.76 8.31 8.33
N HIS A 61 1.66 7.31 7.44
CA HIS A 61 2.31 6.03 7.64
C HIS A 61 3.83 6.15 7.54
N CYS A 62 4.34 6.89 6.56
CA CYS A 62 5.77 7.14 6.43
C CYS A 62 6.35 7.86 7.66
N LEU A 63 5.64 8.88 8.17
CA LEU A 63 6.04 9.60 9.37
C LEU A 63 6.01 8.68 10.60
N ASN A 64 4.97 7.85 10.74
CA ASN A 64 4.90 6.88 11.82
C ASN A 64 6.07 5.88 11.77
N LEU A 65 6.47 5.41 10.57
CA LEU A 65 7.66 4.57 10.42
C LEU A 65 8.93 5.32 10.83
N VAL A 66 9.09 6.59 10.42
CA VAL A 66 10.25 7.41 10.81
C VAL A 66 10.28 7.62 12.32
N VAL A 67 9.16 7.93 12.95
CA VAL A 67 9.08 8.07 14.41
C VAL A 67 9.34 6.74 15.09
N HIS A 68 8.71 5.65 14.67
CA HIS A 68 8.90 4.34 15.31
C HIS A 68 10.34 3.84 15.14
N HIS A 69 10.90 3.88 13.94
CA HIS A 69 12.29 3.47 13.72
C HIS A 69 13.28 4.45 14.34
N GLY A 70 13.04 5.76 14.23
CA GLY A 70 13.89 6.82 14.79
C GLY A 70 13.91 6.86 16.31
N THR A 71 12.76 6.65 16.96
CA THR A 71 12.67 6.53 18.42
C THR A 71 13.23 5.19 18.93
N CYS A 72 13.18 4.12 18.13
CA CYS A 72 13.92 2.89 18.41
C CYS A 72 15.46 3.10 18.36
N VAL A 73 15.97 4.04 17.54
CA VAL A 73 17.42 4.37 17.54
C VAL A 73 17.79 5.20 18.77
N TRP A 74 16.91 6.10 19.22
CA TRP A 74 17.14 6.92 20.43
C TRP A 74 17.05 6.13 21.74
N ASN A 75 16.28 5.03 21.78
CA ASN A 75 16.18 4.12 22.92
C ASN A 75 17.22 2.99 22.90
N MET A 76 18.35 3.12 22.20
CA MET A 76 19.54 2.32 22.51
C MET A 76 20.44 3.11 23.48
N PRO A 77 20.22 3.03 24.81
CA PRO A 77 21.08 3.71 25.77
C PRO A 77 22.49 3.11 25.85
N ASN A 78 22.80 2.02 25.16
CA ASN A 78 24.15 1.43 25.05
C ASN A 78 24.16 0.40 23.92
N ALA A 79 24.44 0.81 22.68
CA ALA A 79 24.96 -0.13 21.69
C ALA A 79 26.42 -0.43 22.09
N LYS A 80 26.61 -1.54 22.81
CA LYS A 80 27.92 -2.16 23.05
C LYS A 80 28.47 -2.76 21.76
#